data_AF-A0A947UXH8-F1
#
_entry.id   AF-A0A947UXH8-F1
#
_cell.length_a   1.000
_cell.length_b   1.000
_cell.length_c   1.000
_cell.angle_alpha   90.00
_cell.angle_beta   90.00
_cell.angle_gamma   90.00
#
_symmetry.space_group_name_H-M   'P 1'
#
loop_
_entity.id
_entity.type
_entity.pdbx_description
1 polymer ?
#
loop_
_entity_poly.entity_id
_entity_poly.type
_entity_poly.pdbx_seq_one_letter_code
_entity_poly.pdbx_strand_id
1 'polypeptide(L)' 'METLMFQGAACRCQQFLALCKLRVVSLIVFTAVIGMFLAVPGWPAWNVLWAGTLGIALVAGAAAAFNCLIEQKIDAV' A
#
# COMPACT_ATOMS: atom_id res chain seq x y z
N MET A 1 -15.57 -27.15 5.58
CA MET A 1 -15.52 -26.64 4.20
C MET A 1 -15.23 -25.13 4.15
N GLU A 2 -15.46 -24.37 5.22
CA GLU A 2 -15.05 -22.94 5.33
C GLU A 2 -13.53 -22.70 5.48
N THR A 3 -12.80 -23.63 6.08
CA THR A 3 -11.34 -23.50 6.35
C THR A 3 -10.45 -23.56 5.10
N LEU A 4 -10.87 -24.25 4.03
CA LEU A 4 -10.11 -24.32 2.77
C LEU A 4 -10.18 -23.02 1.95
N MET A 5 -11.29 -22.27 2.05
CA MET A 5 -11.45 -21.02 1.33
C MET A 5 -10.59 -19.90 1.92
N PHE A 6 -10.46 -19.85 3.25
CA PHE A 6 -9.63 -18.83 3.91
C PHE A 6 -8.13 -19.05 3.63
N GLN A 7 -7.68 -20.30 3.53
CA GLN A 7 -6.27 -20.64 3.28
C GLN A 7 -5.83 -20.28 1.85
N GLY A 8 -6.70 -20.48 0.85
CA GLY A 8 -6.48 -20.03 -0.53
C GLY A 8 -6.54 -18.51 -0.69
N ALA A 9 -7.45 -17.84 0.02
CA ALA A 9 -7.57 -16.38 0.01
C ALA A 9 -6.37 -15.69 0.71
N ALA A 10 -5.91 -16.22 1.84
CA ALA A 10 -4.72 -15.72 2.54
C ALA A 10 -3.46 -15.86 1.67
N CYS A 11 -3.32 -16.96 0.93
CA CYS A 11 -2.23 -17.18 -0.02
C CYS A 11 -2.28 -16.19 -1.19
N ARG A 12 -3.47 -15.95 -1.77
CA ARG A 12 -3.67 -14.93 -2.81
C ARG A 12 -3.45 -13.50 -2.34
N CYS A 13 -3.92 -13.13 -1.15
CA CYS A 13 -3.71 -11.81 -0.57
C CYS A 13 -2.23 -11.59 -0.26
N GLN A 14 -1.53 -12.58 0.30
CA GLN A 14 -0.08 -12.51 0.51
C GLN A 14 0.69 -12.37 -0.81
N GLN A 15 0.30 -13.09 -1.86
CA GLN A 15 0.88 -12.90 -3.20
C GLN A 15 0.58 -11.52 -3.76
N PHE A 16 -0.65 -11.01 -3.64
CA PHE A 16 -0.99 -9.64 -4.04
C PHE A 16 -0.18 -8.58 -3.27
N LEU A 17 0.03 -8.80 -1.97
CA LEU A 17 0.83 -7.92 -1.12
C LEU A 17 2.34 -8.00 -1.47
N ALA A 18 2.83 -9.18 -1.87
CA ALA A 18 4.19 -9.33 -2.40
C ALA A 18 4.35 -8.61 -3.76
N LEU A 19 3.34 -8.69 -4.63
CA LEU A 19 3.29 -7.97 -5.91
C LEU A 19 3.18 -6.45 -5.73
N CYS A 20 2.46 -5.97 -4.71
CA CYS A 20 2.35 -4.54 -4.39
C CYS A 20 3.68 -3.91 -3.96
N LYS A 21 4.80 -4.65 -3.95
CA LYS A 21 6.13 -4.20 -3.51
C LYS A 21 5.99 -3.38 -2.22
N LEU A 22 5.45 -4.01 -1.16
CA LEU A 22 5.13 -3.39 0.15
C LEU A 22 6.22 -2.47 0.72
N ARG A 23 7.49 -2.73 0.37
CA ARG A 23 8.63 -1.87 0.71
C ARG A 23 8.54 -0.46 0.08
N VAL A 24 8.09 -0.35 -1.15
CA VAL A 24 7.91 0.94 -1.85
C VAL A 24 6.73 1.70 -1.24
N VAL A 25 5.61 1.01 -1.02
CA VAL A 25 4.41 1.60 -0.39
C VAL A 25 4.71 2.11 1.01
N SER A 26 5.48 1.37 1.82
CA SER A 26 5.87 1.85 3.16
C SER A 26 6.70 3.13 3.13
N LEU A 27 7.57 3.30 2.11
CA LEU A 27 8.36 4.53 1.96
C LEU A 27 7.47 5.72 1.59
N ILE A 28 6.48 5.53 0.70
CA ILE A 28 5.51 6.57 0.32
C ILE A 28 4.66 6.99 1.52
N VAL A 29 4.21 6.03 2.32
CA VAL A 29 3.43 6.30 3.52
C VAL A 29 4.27 7.06 4.54
N PHE A 30 5.53 6.67 4.73
CA PHE A 30 6.45 7.35 5.65
C PHE A 30 6.71 8.81 5.25
N THR A 31 6.99 9.06 3.96
CA THR A 31 7.22 10.43 3.47
C THR A 31 5.96 11.29 3.61
N ALA A 32 4.79 10.73 3.37
CA ALA A 32 3.53 11.46 3.53
C ALA A 32 3.25 11.81 5.00
N VAL A 33 3.54 10.92 5.94
CA VAL A 33 3.42 11.21 7.39
C VAL A 33 4.33 12.38 7.76
N ILE A 34 5.60 12.36 7.36
CA ILE A 34 6.52 13.48 7.62
C ILE A 34 5.98 14.78 7.00
N GLY A 35 5.48 14.73 5.76
CA GLY A 35 4.88 15.89 5.10
C GLY A 35 3.68 16.47 5.85
N MET A 36 2.82 15.62 6.42
CA MET A 36 1.69 16.05 7.25
C MET A 36 2.16 16.78 8.53
N PHE A 37 3.24 16.31 9.16
CA PHE A 37 3.84 16.99 10.31
C PHE A 37 4.54 18.31 9.93
N LEU A 38 5.11 18.41 8.73
CA LEU A 38 5.72 19.67 8.26
C LEU A 38 4.68 20.73 7.85
N ALA A 39 3.48 20.31 7.45
CA ALA A 39 2.44 21.21 6.95
C ALA A 39 1.76 22.04 8.05
N VAL A 40 1.82 21.61 9.32
CA VAL A 40 1.16 22.28 10.45
C VAL A 40 2.14 22.43 11.61
N PRO A 41 2.28 23.62 12.22
CA PRO A 41 3.07 23.80 13.42
C PRO A 41 2.38 23.13 14.61
N GLY A 42 2.67 21.85 14.84
CA GLY A 42 2.10 21.06 15.93
C GLY A 42 1.80 19.61 15.52
N TRP A 43 0.82 19.01 16.18
CA TRP A 43 0.34 17.68 15.82
C TRP A 43 -0.78 17.77 14.77
N PRO A 44 -0.68 17.05 13.62
CA PRO A 44 -1.77 16.93 12.67
C PRO A 44 -3.02 16.36 13.34
N ALA A 45 -4.20 16.80 12.90
CA ALA A 45 -5.45 16.25 13.39
C ALA A 45 -5.47 14.72 13.21
N TRP A 46 -5.80 13.98 14.26
CA TRP A 46 -5.73 12.51 14.28
C TRP A 46 -6.53 11.86 13.14
N ASN A 47 -7.67 12.47 12.80
CA ASN A 47 -8.50 12.02 11.68
C ASN A 47 -7.79 12.18 10.32
N VAL A 48 -7.08 13.29 10.12
CA VAL A 48 -6.32 13.54 8.88
C VAL A 48 -5.12 12.61 8.80
N LEU A 49 -4.44 12.38 9.92
CA LEU A 49 -3.35 11.43 9.99
C LEU A 49 -3.84 10.04 9.56
N TRP A 50 -4.86 9.48 10.20
CA TRP A 50 -5.33 8.14 9.86
C TRP A 50 -5.97 8.04 8.48
N ALA A 51 -6.90 8.94 8.14
CA ALA A 51 -7.58 8.90 6.86
C ALA A 51 -6.61 9.17 5.68
N GLY A 52 -5.68 10.11 5.85
CA GLY A 52 -4.65 10.42 4.86
C GLY A 52 -3.67 9.27 4.68
N THR A 53 -3.13 8.74 5.78
CA THR A 53 -2.16 7.64 5.74
C THR A 53 -2.79 6.38 5.11
N LEU A 54 -4.04 6.05 5.45
CA LEU A 54 -4.78 4.94 4.84
C LEU A 54 -5.07 5.19 3.36
N GLY A 55 -5.56 6.37 2.99
CA GLY A 55 -5.83 6.72 1.60
C GLY A 55 -4.57 6.64 0.72
N ILE A 56 -3.46 7.19 1.21
CA ILE A 56 -2.17 7.16 0.52
C ILE A 56 -1.65 5.72 0.39
N ALA A 57 -1.75 4.91 1.45
CA ALA A 57 -1.35 3.50 1.40
C ALA A 57 -2.15 2.71 0.35
N LEU A 58 -3.47 2.94 0.28
CA LEU A 58 -4.35 2.29 -0.69
C LEU A 58 -4.03 2.73 -2.12
N VAL A 59 -3.87 4.03 -2.37
CA VAL A 59 -3.53 4.56 -3.70
C VAL A 59 -2.14 4.10 -4.15
N ALA A 60 -1.15 4.13 -3.26
CA ALA A 60 0.20 3.67 -3.56
C ALA A 60 0.24 2.16 -3.86
N GLY A 61 -0.53 1.35 -3.11
CA GLY A 61 -0.69 -0.07 -3.40
C GLY A 61 -1.34 -0.33 -4.76
N ALA A 62 -2.41 0.42 -5.11
CA ALA A 62 -3.03 0.34 -6.42
C ALA A 62 -2.05 0.72 -7.54
N ALA A 63 -1.30 1.81 -7.38
CA ALA A 63 -0.30 2.25 -8.35
C ALA A 63 0.81 1.20 -8.56
N ALA A 64 1.27 0.54 -7.50
CA ALA A 64 2.25 -0.55 -7.61
C ALA A 64 1.69 -1.76 -8.37
N ALA A 65 0.43 -2.14 -8.10
CA ALA A 65 -0.24 -3.21 -8.84
C ALA A 65 -0.41 -2.87 -10.33
N PHE A 66 -0.76 -1.61 -10.65
CA PHE A 66 -0.83 -1.14 -12.03
C PHE A 66 0.52 -1.14 -12.73
N ASN A 67 1.58 -0.71 -12.06
CA ASN A 67 2.95 -0.74 -12.58
C ASN A 67 3.36 -2.19 -12.93
N CYS A 68 3.15 -3.14 -12.03
CA CYS A 68 3.41 -4.56 -12.30
C CYS A 68 2.53 -5.14 -13.42
N LEU A 69 1.30 -4.67 -13.61
CA LEU A 69 0.44 -5.09 -14.72
C LEU A 69 0.96 -4.58 -16.07
N ILE A 70 1.37 -3.32 -16.12
CA ILE A 70 1.89 -2.68 -17.35
C ILE A 70 3.25 -3.28 -17.72
N GLU A 71 4.11 -3.47 -16.72
CA GLU A 71 5.47 -3.97 -16.89
C GLU A 71 5.55 -5.49 -16.88
N GLN A 72 4.42 -6.21 -16.80
CA GLN A 72 4.39 -7.69 -16.75
C GLN A 72 5.21 -8.35 -17.88
N LYS A 73 5.21 -7.76 -19.08
CA LYS A 73 6.01 -8.25 -20.22
C LYS A 73 7.51 -7.96 -20.10
N ILE A 74 7.88 -6.89 -19.39
CA ILE A 74 9.26 -6.46 -19.18
C ILE A 74 9.86 -7.21 -18.00
N ASP A 75 9.11 -7.36 -16.90
CA ASP A 75 9.48 -8.11 -15.70
C ASP A 75 9.53 -9.64 -15.93
N ALA A 76 9.09 -10.13 -17.09
CA ALA A 76 9.11 -11.55 -17.46
C ALA A 76 10.40 -11.98 -18.20
N VAL A 77 11.28 -11.04 -18.58
CA VAL A 77 12.56 -11.26 -19.26
C VAL A 77 13.70 -11.09 -18.25
#